data_AF-A0A803N616-F1
#
_entry.id   AF-A0A803N616-F1
#
_cell.length_a   1.000
_cell.length_b   1.000
_cell.length_c   1.000
_cell.angle_alpha   90.00
_cell.angle_beta   90.00
_cell.angle_gamma   90.00
#
_symmetry.space_group_name_H-M   'P 1'
#
loop_
_entity.id
_entity.type
_entity.pdbx_description
1 polymer ?
#
loop_
_entity_poly.entity_id
_entity_poly.type
_entity_poly.pdbx_seq_one_letter_code
_entity_poly.pdbx_strand_id
1 'polypeptide(L)'
;MLPPWEMYLDGAARQDGAGAGVVFVSPEKHILPYSFVLTQLCSNNMAEYQALIMGLQMAVKMGIQDLDVYGDSLSHVPRSANKMADLLAGLAATLALGEEEAMSLPVCNC
;
A
#
# COMPACT_ATOMS: atom_id res chain seq x y z
N MET A 1 9.78 6.20 25.38
CA MET A 1 9.70 5.40 24.13
C MET A 1 8.99 6.26 23.12
N LEU A 2 9.47 6.33 21.88
CA LEU A 2 8.73 6.98 20.79
C LEU A 2 7.49 6.14 20.47
N PRO A 3 6.39 6.74 20.01
CA PRO A 3 5.26 5.96 19.50
C PRO A 3 5.70 5.07 18.32
N PRO A 4 4.97 3.99 18.02
CA PRO A 4 5.25 3.16 16.85
C PRO A 4 5.09 3.98 15.56
N TRP A 5 5.66 3.46 14.48
CA TRP A 5 5.30 3.92 13.14
C TRP A 5 3.86 3.50 12.82
N GLU A 6 3.16 4.27 12.00
CA GLU A 6 1.83 3.91 11.50
C GLU A 6 1.95 3.58 10.01
N MET A 7 1.35 2.48 9.55
CA MET A 7 1.21 2.15 8.13
C MET A 7 -0.26 2.10 7.75
N TYR A 8 -0.65 2.90 6.78
CA TYR A 8 -1.96 2.87 6.14
C TYR A 8 -1.84 2.27 4.75
N LEU A 9 -2.71 1.33 4.42
CA LEU A 9 -2.70 0.66 3.12
C LEU A 9 -4.09 0.60 2.51
N ASP A 10 -4.11 0.55 1.18
CA ASP A 10 -5.29 0.25 0.41
C ASP A 10 -4.92 -0.41 -0.93
N GLY A 11 -5.85 -1.16 -1.50
CA GLY A 11 -5.71 -1.82 -2.79
C GLY A 11 -6.86 -1.46 -3.72
N ALA A 12 -6.55 -1.25 -5.00
CA ALA A 12 -7.55 -0.96 -6.01
C ALA A 12 -7.36 -1.89 -7.21
N ALA A 13 -8.44 -2.51 -7.65
CA ALA A 13 -8.48 -3.25 -8.90
C ALA A 13 -9.57 -2.72 -9.82
N ARG A 14 -9.24 -2.64 -11.10
CA ARG A 14 -10.09 -2.23 -12.22
C ARG A 14 -10.05 -3.33 -13.29
N GLN A 15 -10.88 -3.18 -14.31
CA GLN A 15 -10.95 -4.15 -15.41
C GLN A 15 -9.63 -4.28 -16.19
N ASP A 16 -8.83 -3.21 -16.20
CA ASP A 16 -7.65 -3.00 -17.03
C ASP A 16 -6.36 -2.74 -16.23
N GLY A 17 -6.43 -2.71 -14.89
CA GLY A 17 -5.26 -2.49 -14.06
C GLY A 17 -5.54 -2.70 -12.58
N ALA A 18 -4.49 -2.96 -11.81
CA ALA A 18 -4.57 -3.04 -10.36
C ALA A 18 -3.39 -2.30 -9.72
N GLY A 19 -3.59 -1.82 -8.50
CA GLY A 19 -2.66 -0.96 -7.80
C GLY A 19 -2.79 -1.08 -6.30
N ALA A 20 -1.71 -0.73 -5.61
CA ALA A 20 -1.65 -0.67 -4.16
C ALA A 20 -1.11 0.69 -3.71
N GLY A 21 -1.67 1.20 -2.62
CA GLY A 21 -1.22 2.43 -1.96
C GLY A 21 -0.78 2.12 -0.54
N VAL A 22 0.37 2.68 -0.14
CA VAL A 22 0.91 2.54 1.22
C VAL A 22 1.39 3.89 1.71
N VAL A 23 1.09 4.24 2.95
CA VAL A 23 1.56 5.46 3.60
C VAL A 23 2.15 5.10 4.95
N PHE A 24 3.43 5.45 5.16
CA PHE A 24 4.04 5.39 6.48
C PHE A 24 3.98 6.75 7.16
N VAL A 25 3.69 6.75 8.45
CA VAL A 25 3.80 7.92 9.32
C VAL A 25 4.83 7.62 10.40
N SER A 26 5.90 8.43 10.46
CA SER A 26 6.94 8.28 11.46
C SER A 26 6.45 8.72 12.85
N PRO A 27 7.14 8.34 13.93
CA PRO A 27 6.85 8.83 15.28
C PRO A 27 6.89 10.36 15.38
N GLU A 28 7.74 11.01 14.58
CA GLU A 28 7.84 12.47 14.45
C GLU A 28 6.82 13.07 13.46
N LYS A 29 5.88 12.26 12.96
CA LYS A 29 4.82 12.65 12.02
C LYS A 29 5.28 13.04 10.61
N HIS A 30 6.44 12.52 10.17
CA HIS A 30 6.79 12.54 8.74
C HIS A 30 5.91 11.56 7.97
N ILE A 31 5.44 11.96 6.78
CA ILE A 31 4.57 11.14 5.92
C ILE A 31 5.36 10.67 4.71
N LEU A 32 5.39 9.36 4.47
CA LEU A 32 6.08 8.71 3.36
C LEU A 32 5.06 7.91 2.51
N PRO A 33 4.55 8.51 1.41
CA PRO A 33 3.58 7.87 0.54
C PRO A 33 4.25 7.03 -0.56
N TYR A 34 3.66 5.89 -0.86
CA TYR A 34 4.09 4.95 -1.90
C TYR A 34 2.88 4.43 -2.68
N SER A 35 3.08 4.20 -3.97
CA SER A 35 2.09 3.66 -4.90
C SER A 35 2.76 2.58 -5.73
N PHE A 36 2.07 1.46 -5.94
CA PHE A 36 2.59 0.29 -6.64
C PHE A 36 1.62 -0.12 -7.73
N VAL A 37 2.11 -0.19 -8.96
CA VAL A 37 1.39 -0.87 -10.06
C VAL A 37 1.49 -2.37 -9.84
N LEU A 38 0.35 -3.06 -9.84
CA LEU A 38 0.31 -4.52 -9.83
C LEU A 38 0.32 -5.00 -11.29
N THR A 39 1.30 -5.84 -11.62
CA THR A 39 1.50 -6.36 -12.99
C THR A 39 0.47 -7.40 -13.41
N GLN A 40 -0.34 -7.88 -12.46
CA GLN A 40 -1.41 -8.84 -12.71
C GLN A 40 -2.75 -8.22 -12.33
N LEU A 41 -3.76 -8.44 -13.17
CA LEU A 41 -5.14 -8.17 -12.81
C LEU A 41 -5.55 -9.07 -11.65
N CYS A 42 -6.20 -8.48 -10.66
CA CYS A 42 -6.61 -9.18 -9.45
C CYS A 42 -7.92 -8.62 -8.92
N SER A 43 -8.49 -9.20 -7.87
CA SER A 43 -9.66 -8.62 -7.18
C SER A 43 -9.21 -7.51 -6.23
N ASN A 44 -10.12 -6.63 -5.81
CA ASN A 44 -9.82 -5.60 -4.80
C ASN A 44 -9.20 -6.20 -3.53
N ASN A 45 -9.76 -7.32 -3.04
CA ASN A 45 -9.23 -8.00 -1.86
C ASN A 45 -7.78 -8.45 -2.08
N MET A 46 -7.46 -8.99 -3.27
CA MET A 46 -6.10 -9.39 -3.59
C MET A 46 -5.18 -8.16 -3.67
N ALA A 47 -5.63 -7.05 -4.26
CA ALA A 47 -4.87 -5.81 -4.30
C ALA A 47 -4.55 -5.28 -2.89
N GLU A 48 -5.50 -5.36 -1.95
CA GLU A 48 -5.27 -4.99 -0.55
C GLU A 48 -4.24 -5.90 0.13
N TYR A 49 -4.33 -7.22 -0.07
CA TYR A 49 -3.31 -8.15 0.44
C TYR A 49 -1.93 -7.88 -0.14
N GLN A 50 -1.84 -7.53 -1.43
CA GLN A 50 -0.58 -7.13 -2.05
C GLN A 50 -0.06 -5.83 -1.44
N ALA A 51 -0.92 -4.84 -1.17
CA ALA A 51 -0.54 -3.60 -0.49
C ALA A 51 0.06 -3.87 0.90
N LEU A 52 -0.54 -4.80 1.66
CA LEU A 52 0.01 -5.24 2.94
C LEU A 52 1.39 -5.89 2.78
N ILE A 53 1.55 -6.84 1.86
CA ILE A 53 2.82 -7.53 1.65
C ILE A 53 3.93 -6.55 1.25
N MET A 54 3.66 -5.67 0.28
CA MET A 54 4.61 -4.67 -0.19
C MET A 54 4.95 -3.66 0.91
N GLY A 55 3.95 -3.21 1.67
CA GLY A 55 4.15 -2.36 2.83
C GLY A 55 5.07 -3.00 3.87
N LEU A 56 4.80 -4.24 4.29
CA LEU A 56 5.65 -4.93 5.25
C LEU A 56 7.08 -5.15 4.73
N GLN A 57 7.25 -5.50 3.45
CA GLN A 57 8.57 -5.62 2.83
C GLN A 57 9.34 -4.29 2.85
N MET A 58 8.66 -3.17 2.60
CA MET A 58 9.27 -1.84 2.73
C MET A 58 9.64 -1.50 4.16
N ALA A 59 8.76 -1.77 5.12
CA ALA A 59 9.02 -1.51 6.54
C ALA A 59 10.29 -2.22 7.02
N VAL A 60 10.47 -3.48 6.62
CA VAL A 60 11.69 -4.25 6.87
C VAL A 60 12.92 -3.59 6.22
N LYS A 61 12.83 -3.18 4.95
CA LYS A 61 13.94 -2.49 4.24
C LYS A 61 14.29 -1.15 4.89
N MET A 62 13.31 -0.45 5.45
CA MET A 62 13.49 0.82 6.16
C MET A 62 14.03 0.65 7.59
N GLY A 63 14.12 -0.59 8.10
CA GLY A 63 14.56 -0.86 9.47
C GLY A 63 13.54 -0.47 10.54
N ILE A 64 12.25 -0.43 10.19
CA ILE A 64 11.17 -0.16 11.15
C ILE A 64 10.98 -1.38 12.04
N GLN A 65 11.05 -1.18 13.36
CA GLN A 65 10.94 -2.26 14.36
C GLN A 65 9.58 -2.34 15.05
N ASP A 66 8.86 -1.21 15.14
CA ASP A 66 7.55 -1.11 15.80
C ASP A 66 6.57 -0.39 14.89
N LEU A 67 5.49 -1.09 14.51
CA LEU A 67 4.59 -0.69 13.41
C LEU A 67 3.14 -1.09 13.70
N ASP A 68 2.26 -0.10 13.75
CA ASP A 68 0.81 -0.30 13.71
C ASP A 68 0.32 -0.28 12.26
N VAL A 69 -0.53 -1.25 11.90
CA VAL A 69 -0.99 -1.44 10.52
C VAL A 69 -2.50 -1.25 10.39
N TYR A 70 -2.90 -0.44 9.42
CA TYR A 70 -4.27 -0.03 9.17
C TYR A 70 -4.65 -0.20 7.70
N GLY A 71 -5.80 -0.80 7.44
CA GLY A 71 -6.38 -0.96 6.11
C GLY A 71 -7.86 -1.32 6.22
N ASP A 72 -8.62 -1.11 5.15
CA ASP A 72 -10.09 -1.30 5.12
C ASP A 72 -10.50 -2.72 5.57
N SER A 73 -9.67 -3.74 5.29
CA SER A 73 -9.92 -5.15 5.63
C SER A 73 -9.25 -5.66 6.92
N LEU A 74 -8.32 -4.92 7.53
CA LEU A 74 -7.51 -5.41 8.66
C LEU A 74 -7.91 -4.83 10.01
N SER A 75 -8.35 -3.58 10.03
CA SER A 75 -8.82 -2.90 11.23
C SER A 75 -9.95 -1.97 10.84
N HIS A 76 -10.91 -1.74 11.74
CA HIS A 76 -12.02 -0.81 11.54
C HIS A 76 -11.50 0.64 11.56
N VAL A 77 -10.63 0.98 10.61
CA VAL A 77 -10.16 2.33 10.37
C VAL A 77 -11.18 2.97 9.45
N PRO A 78 -11.77 4.11 9.82
CA PRO A 78 -12.69 4.79 8.93
C PRO A 78 -11.99 5.07 7.60
N ARG A 79 -12.64 4.79 6.47
CA ARG A 79 -12.12 5.11 5.12
C ARG A 79 -11.69 6.59 4.98
N SER A 80 -12.18 7.45 5.86
CA SER A 80 -11.76 8.84 5.92
C SER A 80 -10.31 9.07 6.40
N ALA A 81 -9.73 8.11 7.12
CA ALA A 81 -8.37 8.15 7.66
C ALA A 81 -7.33 7.47 6.75
N ASN A 82 -7.74 6.59 5.82
CA ASN A 82 -6.85 5.98 4.82
C ASN A 82 -6.97 6.60 3.40
N LYS A 83 -7.67 7.75 3.26
CA LYS A 83 -7.89 8.41 1.96
C LYS A 83 -6.65 8.55 1.09
N MET A 84 -5.49 8.79 1.70
CA MET A 84 -4.25 8.93 0.94
C MET A 84 -3.82 7.60 0.33
N ALA A 85 -3.93 6.48 1.06
CA ALA A 85 -3.65 5.16 0.54
C ALA A 85 -4.65 4.77 -0.56
N ASP A 86 -5.95 5.06 -0.39
CA ASP A 86 -7.01 4.85 -1.40
C ASP A 86 -6.70 5.61 -2.71
N LEU A 87 -6.34 6.89 -2.62
CA LEU A 87 -5.95 7.69 -3.77
C LEU A 87 -4.69 7.15 -4.47
N LEU A 88 -3.68 6.72 -3.69
CA LEU A 88 -2.45 6.15 -4.24
C LEU A 88 -2.72 4.81 -4.94
N ALA A 89 -3.58 3.97 -4.39
CA ALA A 89 -3.97 2.69 -4.98
C ALA A 89 -4.72 2.91 -6.30
N GLY A 90 -5.69 3.84 -6.30
CA GLY A 90 -6.46 4.19 -7.50
C GLY A 90 -5.61 4.79 -8.61
N LEU A 91 -4.62 5.61 -8.26
CA LEU A 91 -3.68 6.19 -9.22
C LEU A 91 -2.82 5.09 -9.86
N ALA A 92 -2.23 4.19 -9.07
CA ALA A 92 -1.47 3.06 -9.59
C ALA A 92 -2.30 2.16 -10.52
N ALA A 93 -3.53 1.82 -10.12
CA ALA A 93 -4.42 1.02 -10.95
C ALA A 93 -4.70 1.68 -12.32
N THR A 94 -4.69 3.01 -12.38
CA THR A 94 -4.88 3.78 -13.62
C THR A 94 -3.58 3.86 -14.44
N LEU A 95 -2.44 4.03 -13.77
CA LEU A 95 -1.12 4.13 -14.40
C LEU A 95 -0.55 2.78 -14.84
N ALA A 96 -1.13 1.66 -14.43
CA ALA A 96 -0.80 0.32 -14.92
C ALA A 96 -0.83 0.18 -16.45
N LEU A 97 -1.41 1.16 -17.15
CA LEU A 97 -1.43 1.30 -18.59
C LEU A 97 -0.15 1.92 -19.20
N GLY A 98 0.88 2.24 -18.40
CA GLY A 98 2.15 2.83 -18.87
C GLY A 98 3.37 2.39 -18.06
N GLU A 99 4.42 1.95 -18.75
CA GLU A 99 5.72 1.57 -18.16
C GLU A 99 6.43 2.79 -17.56
N GLU A 100 6.88 2.74 -16.30
CA GLU A 100 8.16 3.33 -15.84
C GLU A 100 8.52 2.89 -14.40
N GLU A 101 9.84 2.77 -14.19
CA GLU A 101 10.64 2.37 -13.01
C GLU A 101 9.98 1.50 -11.91
N ALA A 102 10.05 0.17 -12.10
CA ALA A 102 9.53 -0.81 -11.17
C ALA A 102 10.57 -1.20 -10.08
N MET A 103 10.23 -1.00 -8.80
CA MET A 103 10.83 -1.82 -7.75
C MET A 103 10.27 -3.24 -7.89
N SER A 104 11.04 -4.15 -8.47
CA SER A 104 10.66 -5.55 -8.65
C SER A 104 10.65 -6.28 -7.30
N LEU A 105 9.52 -6.21 -6.62
CA LEU A 105 9.21 -7.05 -5.46
C LEU A 105 8.50 -8.31 -5.96
N PRO A 106 8.83 -9.51 -5.43
CA PRO A 106 8.09 -10.72 -5.75
C PRO A 106 6.66 -10.56 -5.25
N VAL A 107 5.75 -10.31 -6.18
CA VAL A 107 4.30 -10.30 -5.98
C VAL A 107 3.88 -11.73 -5.72
N CYS A 108 3.03 -11.97 -4.71
CA CYS A 108 2.41 -13.28 -4.57
C CYS A 108 1.55 -13.55 -5.81
N ASN A 109 1.72 -14.70 -6.47
CA ASN A 109 0.89 -15.06 -7.61
C ASN A 109 -0.58 -15.04 -7.18
N CYS A 110 -1.39 -14.28 -7.92
CA CYS A 110 -2.83 -14.16 -7.71
C CYS A 110 -3.56 -15.45 -8.10
#